data_AF-A0A4Q3ABM3-F1
#
_entry.id   AF-A0A4Q3ABM3-F1
#
_cell.length_a   1.000
_cell.length_b   1.000
_cell.length_c   1.000
_cell.angle_alpha   90.00
_cell.angle_beta   90.00
_cell.angle_gamma   90.00
#
_symmetry.space_group_name_H-M   'P 1'
#
loop_
_entity.id
_entity.type
_entity.pdbx_description
1 polymer ?
#
loop_
_entity_poly.entity_id
_entity_poly.type
_entity_poly.pdbx_seq_one_letter_code
_entity_poly.pdbx_strand_id
1 'polypeptide(L)'
;RRTYPNWVSREGARGQEYNAWGEPKNPPEHEANLFFTRMLAGPFDFTPGVLSLEGKGGTPFMSTLAKQLAQYIVLYSPIQMAADLPENYAKYPGAFQFIKDVAVDWTDTRVLNGEVGEHVTMVRKAKGTGEWFLGAVTDGTARTTTVKLDFLDPAKTYEAQIYRDGAGADYRTDTRHAIVIEKKRVKAGDTLSLWMGPGGGAAVRFVAK
;
A
#
# COMPACT_ATOMS: atom_id res chain seq x y z
N ARG A 1 -9.22 13.79 -17.32
CA ARG A 1 -10.24 13.01 -16.59
C ARG A 1 -11.50 13.78 -16.18
N ARG A 2 -11.45 15.08 -15.83
CA ARG A 2 -12.69 15.85 -15.56
C ARG A 2 -13.53 16.08 -16.81
N THR A 3 -12.93 16.68 -17.86
CA THR A 3 -13.61 16.95 -19.14
C THR A 3 -13.90 15.66 -19.93
N TYR A 4 -12.93 14.75 -19.95
CA TYR A 4 -13.01 13.45 -20.61
C TYR A 4 -12.77 12.33 -19.57
N PRO A 5 -13.84 11.78 -18.97
CA PRO A 5 -13.73 10.78 -17.89
C PRO A 5 -13.25 9.40 -18.34
N ASN A 6 -13.32 9.09 -19.63
CA ASN A 6 -12.78 7.85 -20.21
C ASN A 6 -11.25 7.78 -20.14
N TRP A 7 -10.55 8.92 -19.99
CA TRP A 7 -9.11 8.91 -19.75
C TRP A 7 -8.83 8.69 -18.26
N VAL A 8 -8.88 7.42 -17.86
CA VAL A 8 -8.95 6.99 -16.45
C VAL A 8 -7.62 7.03 -15.71
N SER A 9 -6.51 6.65 -16.37
CA SER A 9 -5.17 6.62 -15.78
C SER A 9 -4.09 6.79 -16.86
N ARG A 10 -2.83 6.94 -16.43
CA ARG A 10 -1.62 6.95 -17.27
C ARG A 10 -0.40 6.58 -16.44
N GLU A 11 0.69 6.22 -17.10
CA GLU A 11 1.98 5.99 -16.45
C GLU A 11 2.75 7.32 -16.27
N GLY A 12 3.70 7.63 -17.14
CA GLY A 12 4.42 8.92 -17.16
C GLY A 12 5.40 9.12 -15.99
N ALA A 13 5.85 8.04 -15.37
CA ALA A 13 6.91 7.94 -14.37
C ALA A 13 7.38 6.47 -14.30
N ARG A 14 8.50 6.16 -13.65
CA ARG A 14 8.96 4.76 -13.47
C ARG A 14 7.93 3.96 -12.67
N GLY A 15 7.27 2.99 -13.32
CA GLY A 15 6.34 2.04 -12.70
C GLY A 15 7.04 0.81 -12.12
N GLN A 16 6.25 -0.21 -11.78
CA GLN A 16 6.74 -1.49 -11.26
C GLN A 16 7.64 -2.23 -12.26
N GLU A 17 7.48 -2.01 -13.56
CA GLU A 17 8.31 -2.64 -14.60
C GLU A 17 9.83 -2.41 -14.40
N TYR A 18 10.22 -1.24 -13.89
CA TYR A 18 11.62 -0.94 -13.58
C TYR A 18 12.17 -1.77 -12.41
N ASN A 19 11.32 -2.38 -11.59
CA ASN A 19 11.75 -3.36 -10.60
C ASN A 19 12.03 -4.74 -11.21
N ALA A 20 11.47 -5.04 -12.39
CA ALA A 20 11.76 -6.28 -13.10
C ALA A 20 13.13 -6.24 -13.80
N TRP A 21 13.51 -5.12 -14.42
CA TRP A 21 14.70 -5.08 -15.30
C TRP A 21 15.53 -3.79 -15.22
N GLY A 22 15.14 -2.79 -14.43
CA GLY A 22 15.91 -1.55 -14.31
C GLY A 22 17.24 -1.75 -13.60
N GLU A 23 18.27 -1.05 -14.06
CA GLU A 23 19.62 -1.05 -13.47
C GLU A 23 20.08 0.41 -13.23
N PRO A 24 19.92 0.96 -12.00
CA PRO A 24 19.32 0.33 -10.82
C PRO A 24 17.77 0.24 -10.91
N LYS A 25 17.19 -0.68 -10.13
CA LYS A 25 15.74 -0.77 -9.86
C LYS A 25 15.22 0.48 -9.15
N ASN A 26 13.91 0.58 -8.93
CA ASN A 26 13.38 1.71 -8.15
C ASN A 26 13.89 1.60 -6.70
N PRO A 27 14.45 2.67 -6.13
CA PRO A 27 14.97 2.63 -4.76
C PRO A 27 13.82 2.61 -3.72
N PRO A 28 14.08 2.23 -2.46
CA PRO A 28 13.05 2.13 -1.42
C PRO A 28 12.20 3.39 -1.21
N GLU A 29 12.75 4.58 -1.41
CA GLU A 29 12.07 5.87 -1.28
C GLU A 29 11.14 6.22 -2.46
N HIS A 30 11.14 5.42 -3.54
CA HIS A 30 10.49 5.79 -4.81
C HIS A 30 9.00 6.09 -4.66
N GLU A 31 8.23 5.24 -3.97
CA GLU A 31 6.79 5.46 -3.80
C GLU A 31 6.48 6.67 -2.90
N ALA A 32 7.32 6.93 -1.88
CA ALA A 32 7.22 8.13 -1.07
C ALA A 32 7.49 9.38 -1.92
N ASN A 33 8.50 9.35 -2.79
CA ASN A 33 8.77 10.43 -3.74
C ASN A 33 7.63 10.63 -4.75
N LEU A 34 7.14 9.56 -5.36
CA LEU A 34 6.03 9.60 -6.31
C LEU A 34 4.80 10.27 -5.71
N PHE A 35 4.48 9.94 -4.45
CA PHE A 35 3.32 10.49 -3.76
C PHE A 35 3.32 12.02 -3.69
N PHE A 36 4.48 12.63 -3.43
CA PHE A 36 4.62 14.08 -3.33
C PHE A 36 5.01 14.77 -4.65
N THR A 37 5.21 14.01 -5.72
CA THR A 37 5.60 14.54 -7.04
C THR A 37 4.60 14.11 -8.12
N ARG A 38 4.82 12.95 -8.76
CA ARG A 38 4.00 12.44 -9.86
C ARG A 38 2.52 12.33 -9.48
N MET A 39 2.19 11.94 -8.25
CA MET A 39 0.81 11.74 -7.82
C MET A 39 0.02 13.06 -7.67
N LEU A 40 0.70 14.21 -7.59
CA LEU A 40 0.05 15.53 -7.63
C LEU A 40 -0.63 15.78 -8.99
N ALA A 41 -0.13 15.18 -10.07
CA ALA A 41 -0.68 15.35 -11.42
C ALA A 41 -1.97 14.55 -11.67
N GLY A 42 -2.25 13.51 -10.89
CA GLY A 42 -3.41 12.62 -11.07
C GLY A 42 -3.07 11.14 -11.01
N PRO A 43 -4.03 10.26 -11.35
CA PRO A 43 -3.90 8.81 -11.17
C PRO A 43 -2.70 8.24 -11.94
N PHE A 44 -2.14 7.18 -11.38
CA PHE A 44 -0.93 6.54 -11.89
C PHE A 44 -1.11 5.04 -11.96
N ASP A 45 -1.05 4.48 -13.16
CA ASP A 45 -1.02 3.03 -13.35
C ASP A 45 0.37 2.49 -13.03
N PHE A 46 0.65 2.34 -11.73
CA PHE A 46 1.95 1.88 -11.24
C PHE A 46 2.14 0.36 -11.39
N THR A 47 1.05 -0.39 -11.50
CA THR A 47 0.99 -1.86 -11.50
C THR A 47 1.55 -2.51 -10.20
N PRO A 48 0.95 -2.25 -9.03
CA PRO A 48 1.43 -2.78 -7.74
C PRO A 48 1.16 -4.29 -7.57
N GLY A 49 1.58 -4.83 -6.42
CA GLY A 49 1.12 -6.13 -5.95
C GLY A 49 1.94 -7.32 -6.46
N VAL A 50 3.24 -7.16 -6.67
CA VAL A 50 4.15 -8.28 -6.99
C VAL A 50 4.56 -8.97 -5.70
N LEU A 51 3.87 -10.05 -5.32
CA LEU A 51 4.06 -10.74 -4.03
C LEU A 51 5.26 -11.69 -4.01
N SER A 52 5.72 -12.13 -5.17
CA SER A 52 7.01 -12.83 -5.32
C SER A 52 8.19 -11.97 -4.90
N LEU A 53 8.08 -10.64 -5.04
CA LEU A 53 9.17 -9.68 -4.82
C LEU A 53 10.40 -9.97 -5.69
N GLU A 54 10.20 -10.52 -6.88
CA GLU A 54 11.26 -10.93 -7.80
C GLU A 54 11.09 -10.27 -9.17
N GLY A 55 12.23 -9.93 -9.78
CA GLY A 55 12.34 -9.42 -11.14
C GLY A 55 12.90 -10.46 -12.09
N LYS A 56 13.41 -9.97 -13.22
CA LYS A 56 14.07 -10.79 -14.23
C LYS A 56 15.20 -11.58 -13.57
N GLY A 57 15.22 -12.89 -13.84
CA GLY A 57 16.23 -13.80 -13.31
C GLY A 57 16.17 -14.01 -11.79
N GLY A 58 15.03 -13.74 -11.13
CA GLY A 58 14.88 -13.91 -9.68
C GLY A 58 15.57 -12.82 -8.85
N THR A 59 15.95 -11.69 -9.48
CA THR A 59 16.58 -10.59 -8.75
C THR A 59 15.58 -9.93 -7.79
N PRO A 60 15.93 -9.69 -6.52
CA PRO A 60 14.97 -9.22 -5.53
C PRO A 60 14.48 -7.79 -5.80
N PHE A 61 13.26 -7.49 -5.39
CA PHE A 61 12.71 -6.13 -5.36
C PHE A 61 13.16 -5.40 -4.10
N MET A 62 13.31 -4.07 -4.18
CA MET A 62 13.59 -3.23 -3.01
C MET A 62 12.30 -2.89 -2.24
N SER A 63 11.57 -3.92 -1.82
CA SER A 63 10.25 -3.82 -1.19
C SER A 63 9.97 -4.99 -0.26
N THR A 64 9.05 -4.83 0.69
CA THR A 64 8.45 -5.93 1.45
C THR A 64 7.06 -6.31 0.94
N LEU A 65 6.58 -7.48 1.37
CA LEU A 65 5.25 -7.96 1.01
C LEU A 65 4.15 -6.99 1.46
N ALA A 66 4.25 -6.42 2.67
CA ALA A 66 3.24 -5.48 3.17
C ALA A 66 3.29 -4.13 2.44
N LYS A 67 4.46 -3.68 1.97
CA LYS A 67 4.57 -2.48 1.12
C LYS A 67 3.83 -2.65 -0.20
N GLN A 68 3.91 -3.83 -0.83
CA GLN A 68 3.17 -4.12 -2.07
C GLN A 68 1.64 -4.02 -1.87
N LEU A 69 1.13 -4.37 -0.69
CA LEU A 69 -0.29 -4.19 -0.35
C LEU A 69 -0.63 -2.71 -0.13
N ALA A 70 0.25 -1.98 0.58
CA ALA A 70 0.04 -0.57 0.89
C ALA A 70 -0.03 0.33 -0.36
N GLN A 71 0.68 -0.05 -1.44
CA GLN A 71 0.69 0.68 -2.71
C GLN A 71 -0.70 0.85 -3.33
N TYR A 72 -1.63 -0.10 -3.15
CA TYR A 72 -3.02 0.01 -3.63
C TYR A 72 -3.77 1.21 -3.03
N ILE A 73 -3.36 1.67 -1.84
CA ILE A 73 -3.94 2.83 -1.18
C ILE A 73 -3.11 4.09 -1.43
N VAL A 74 -1.78 4.00 -1.35
CA VAL A 74 -0.89 5.16 -1.50
C VAL A 74 -0.91 5.70 -2.94
N LEU A 75 -0.84 4.82 -3.93
CA LEU A 75 -0.77 5.18 -5.35
C LEU A 75 -2.15 5.05 -5.98
N TYR A 76 -2.91 6.15 -5.98
CA TYR A 76 -4.27 6.18 -6.53
C TYR A 76 -4.31 5.90 -8.04
N SER A 77 -5.13 4.93 -8.43
CA SER A 77 -5.63 4.76 -9.78
C SER A 77 -7.05 4.15 -9.72
N PRO A 78 -7.99 4.59 -10.58
CA PRO A 78 -9.33 4.00 -10.66
C PRO A 78 -9.36 2.61 -11.30
N ILE A 79 -8.23 2.18 -11.89
CA ILE A 79 -7.96 0.82 -12.32
C ILE A 79 -6.64 0.41 -11.66
N GLN A 80 -6.63 -0.72 -10.96
CA GLN A 80 -5.43 -1.22 -10.30
C GLN A 80 -5.13 -2.62 -10.82
N MET A 81 -3.88 -2.86 -11.18
CA MET A 81 -3.41 -4.17 -11.57
C MET A 81 -3.04 -5.00 -10.34
N ALA A 82 -3.24 -6.32 -10.43
CA ALA A 82 -2.52 -7.30 -9.65
C ALA A 82 -1.42 -7.85 -10.58
N ALA A 83 -0.21 -7.29 -10.47
CA ALA A 83 0.80 -7.40 -11.51
C ALA A 83 1.61 -8.71 -11.52
N ASP A 84 1.51 -9.53 -10.47
CA ASP A 84 2.23 -10.79 -10.38
C ASP A 84 1.58 -11.91 -11.20
N LEU A 85 2.30 -13.01 -11.36
CA LEU A 85 1.75 -14.24 -11.90
C LEU A 85 0.73 -14.86 -10.93
N PRO A 86 -0.36 -15.46 -11.44
CA PRO A 86 -1.35 -16.16 -10.61
C PRO A 86 -0.76 -17.18 -9.64
N GLU A 87 0.27 -17.92 -10.07
CA GLU A 87 0.94 -18.93 -9.23
C GLU A 87 1.65 -18.31 -8.02
N ASN A 88 2.11 -17.06 -8.12
CA ASN A 88 2.71 -16.35 -7.00
C ASN A 88 1.65 -15.87 -6.02
N TYR A 89 0.48 -15.41 -6.48
CA TYR A 89 -0.65 -15.12 -5.58
C TYR A 89 -1.11 -16.35 -4.79
N ALA A 90 -1.10 -17.53 -5.42
CA ALA A 90 -1.46 -18.78 -4.76
C ALA A 90 -0.51 -19.16 -3.59
N LYS A 91 0.74 -18.70 -3.60
CA LYS A 91 1.71 -18.92 -2.50
C LYS A 91 1.44 -18.03 -1.28
N TYR A 92 0.76 -16.89 -1.45
CA TYR A 92 0.51 -15.90 -0.40
C TYR A 92 -0.99 -15.59 -0.24
N PRO A 93 -1.86 -16.58 0.01
CA PRO A 93 -3.31 -16.38 0.00
C PRO A 93 -3.78 -15.37 1.07
N GLY A 94 -3.08 -15.30 2.21
CA GLY A 94 -3.36 -14.32 3.25
C GLY A 94 -3.15 -12.88 2.75
N ALA A 95 -1.98 -12.59 2.17
CA ALA A 95 -1.68 -11.26 1.62
C ALA A 95 -2.58 -10.93 0.41
N PHE A 96 -2.84 -11.91 -0.47
CA PHE A 96 -3.69 -11.73 -1.64
C PHE A 96 -5.14 -11.39 -1.29
N GLN A 97 -5.62 -11.79 -0.10
CA GLN A 97 -6.96 -11.42 0.36
C GLN A 97 -7.15 -9.89 0.45
N PHE A 98 -6.12 -9.13 0.82
CA PHE A 98 -6.20 -7.66 0.78
C PHE A 98 -6.42 -7.13 -0.65
N ILE A 99 -5.70 -7.69 -1.64
CA ILE A 99 -5.81 -7.29 -3.06
C ILE A 99 -7.21 -7.60 -3.60
N LYS A 100 -7.81 -8.71 -3.17
CA LYS A 100 -9.20 -9.06 -3.53
C LYS A 100 -10.23 -8.11 -2.93
N ASP A 101 -9.93 -7.56 -1.76
CA ASP A 101 -10.87 -6.77 -0.96
C ASP A 101 -10.76 -5.26 -1.20
N VAL A 102 -9.61 -4.77 -1.67
CA VAL A 102 -9.34 -3.33 -1.78
C VAL A 102 -10.19 -2.68 -2.88
N ALA A 103 -10.80 -1.54 -2.55
CA ALA A 103 -11.55 -0.74 -3.50
C ALA A 103 -10.62 0.08 -4.42
N VAL A 104 -11.17 0.66 -5.48
CA VAL A 104 -10.45 1.57 -6.41
C VAL A 104 -11.14 2.94 -6.57
N ASP A 105 -12.36 3.10 -6.05
CA ASP A 105 -13.10 4.36 -6.07
C ASP A 105 -13.45 4.80 -4.64
N TRP A 106 -13.25 6.09 -4.36
CA TRP A 106 -13.13 6.61 -3.00
C TRP A 106 -13.99 7.88 -2.82
N THR A 107 -14.76 7.94 -1.73
CA THR A 107 -15.55 9.14 -1.37
C THR A 107 -14.78 10.14 -0.53
N ASP A 108 -13.78 9.66 0.23
CA ASP A 108 -12.93 10.49 1.08
C ASP A 108 -11.50 9.97 0.98
N THR A 109 -10.52 10.87 1.09
CA THR A 109 -9.10 10.58 1.06
C THR A 109 -8.40 11.57 1.98
N ARG A 110 -7.63 11.07 2.95
CA ARG A 110 -6.92 11.89 3.92
C ARG A 110 -5.49 11.40 4.07
N VAL A 111 -4.53 12.32 3.89
CA VAL A 111 -3.13 12.08 4.24
C VAL A 111 -2.99 12.34 5.74
N LEU A 112 -2.55 11.33 6.50
CA LEU A 112 -2.47 11.40 7.95
C LEU A 112 -1.10 11.90 8.42
N ASN A 113 -0.04 11.46 7.75
CA ASN A 113 1.32 11.98 7.89
C ASN A 113 2.14 11.61 6.65
N GLY A 114 3.28 12.26 6.49
CA GLY A 114 4.27 11.90 5.49
C GLY A 114 5.36 12.95 5.36
N GLU A 115 6.47 12.52 4.77
CA GLU A 115 7.64 13.33 4.50
C GLU A 115 8.23 12.92 3.15
N VAL A 116 8.62 13.90 2.34
CA VAL A 116 9.05 13.69 0.95
C VAL A 116 10.26 12.76 0.92
N GLY A 117 10.16 11.66 0.19
CA GLY A 117 11.23 10.67 0.09
C GLY A 117 11.38 9.77 1.31
N GLU A 118 10.63 9.99 2.39
CA GLU A 118 10.74 9.20 3.61
C GLU A 118 9.55 8.26 3.81
N HIS A 119 8.34 8.80 3.93
CA HIS A 119 7.17 7.97 4.20
C HIS A 119 5.86 8.67 3.87
N VAL A 120 4.81 7.86 3.74
CA VAL A 120 3.43 8.33 3.60
C VAL A 120 2.53 7.40 4.37
N THR A 121 1.63 7.94 5.20
CA THR A 121 0.50 7.22 5.77
C THR A 121 -0.79 7.93 5.37
N MET A 122 -1.72 7.21 4.75
CA MET A 122 -2.99 7.79 4.33
C MET A 122 -4.16 6.83 4.46
N VAL A 123 -5.36 7.39 4.44
CA VAL A 123 -6.62 6.64 4.48
C VAL A 123 -7.56 7.05 3.36
N ARG A 124 -8.40 6.12 2.95
CA ARG A 124 -9.45 6.35 1.96
C ARG A 124 -10.74 5.65 2.37
N LYS A 125 -11.88 6.30 2.16
CA LYS A 125 -13.19 5.69 2.37
C LYS A 125 -13.72 5.15 1.06
N ALA A 126 -13.97 3.85 1.00
CA ALA A 126 -14.47 3.19 -0.20
C ALA A 126 -15.90 3.66 -0.50
N LYS A 127 -16.13 4.03 -1.76
CA LYS A 127 -17.41 4.60 -2.18
C LYS A 127 -18.53 3.59 -2.05
N GLY A 128 -19.59 3.98 -1.32
CA GLY A 128 -20.81 3.17 -1.18
C GLY A 128 -20.72 1.99 -0.23
N THR A 129 -19.58 1.73 0.42
CA THR A 129 -19.42 0.56 1.32
C THR A 129 -19.41 0.93 2.81
N GLY A 130 -19.01 2.16 3.14
CA GLY A 130 -18.77 2.58 4.53
C GLY A 130 -17.45 2.04 5.12
N GLU A 131 -16.67 1.30 4.34
CA GLU A 131 -15.36 0.78 4.73
C GLU A 131 -14.27 1.83 4.55
N TRP A 132 -13.26 1.78 5.42
CA TRP A 132 -12.05 2.57 5.30
C TRP A 132 -10.87 1.67 4.97
N PHE A 133 -9.89 2.22 4.26
CA PHE A 133 -8.64 1.55 3.95
C PHE A 133 -7.47 2.46 4.29
N LEU A 134 -6.44 1.93 4.92
CA LEU A 134 -5.18 2.62 5.22
C LEU A 134 -4.05 1.98 4.43
N GLY A 135 -3.15 2.81 3.92
CA GLY A 135 -1.85 2.40 3.41
C GLY A 135 -0.75 3.25 4.00
N ALA A 136 0.34 2.60 4.37
CA ALA A 136 1.56 3.22 4.83
C ALA A 136 2.76 2.62 4.10
N VAL A 137 3.67 3.48 3.62
CA VAL A 137 4.94 3.06 3.00
C VAL A 137 6.08 3.85 3.63
N THR A 138 7.26 3.25 3.72
CA THR A 138 8.50 3.92 4.14
C THR A 138 9.62 3.71 3.10
N ASP A 139 10.67 4.50 3.27
CA ASP A 139 11.93 4.50 2.57
C ASP A 139 12.86 3.36 3.01
N GLY A 140 14.17 3.51 2.83
CA GLY A 140 15.18 2.55 3.28
C GLY A 140 15.35 2.47 4.81
N THR A 141 14.60 3.27 5.57
CA THR A 141 14.70 3.36 7.03
C THR A 141 13.48 2.73 7.70
N ALA A 142 13.70 1.85 8.67
CA ALA A 142 12.61 1.27 9.46
C ALA A 142 11.86 2.36 10.25
N ARG A 143 10.53 2.25 10.33
CA ARG A 143 9.71 3.30 10.95
C ARG A 143 8.50 2.69 11.66
N THR A 144 8.12 3.28 12.79
CA THR A 144 6.84 3.03 13.44
C THR A 144 5.93 4.23 13.22
N THR A 145 4.80 4.04 12.54
CA THR A 145 3.78 5.08 12.40
C THR A 145 2.66 4.85 13.42
N THR A 146 2.31 5.91 14.15
CA THR A 146 1.22 5.90 15.13
C THR A 146 0.04 6.68 14.56
N VAL A 147 -1.08 6.01 14.38
CA VAL A 147 -2.25 6.49 13.65
C VAL A 147 -3.41 6.67 14.62
N LYS A 148 -3.88 7.91 14.79
CA LYS A 148 -5.16 8.19 15.45
C LYS A 148 -6.31 7.83 14.50
N LEU A 149 -7.28 7.07 14.98
CA LEU A 149 -8.38 6.56 14.18
C LEU A 149 -9.60 7.51 14.13
N ASP A 150 -9.37 8.81 14.33
CA ASP A 150 -10.41 9.85 14.35
C ASP A 150 -11.10 10.07 12.99
N PHE A 151 -10.57 9.47 11.92
CA PHE A 151 -11.20 9.45 10.60
C PHE A 151 -12.37 8.47 10.51
N LEU A 152 -12.45 7.48 11.40
CA LEU A 152 -13.54 6.50 11.41
C LEU A 152 -14.87 7.20 11.74
N ASP A 153 -15.96 6.70 11.17
CA ASP A 153 -17.28 7.29 11.42
C ASP A 153 -17.63 7.23 12.92
N PRO A 154 -18.09 8.34 13.54
CA PRO A 154 -18.48 8.37 14.94
C PRO A 154 -19.55 7.33 15.27
N ALA A 155 -19.53 6.82 16.51
CA ALA A 155 -20.46 5.82 17.03
C ALA A 155 -20.50 4.47 16.28
N LYS A 156 -19.61 4.22 15.31
CA LYS A 156 -19.43 2.90 14.69
C LYS A 156 -18.25 2.14 15.29
N THR A 157 -18.33 0.82 15.25
CA THR A 157 -17.18 -0.05 15.49
C THR A 157 -16.76 -0.73 14.20
N TYR A 158 -15.47 -1.02 14.08
CA TYR A 158 -14.88 -1.64 12.91
C TYR A 158 -14.06 -2.86 13.32
N GLU A 159 -14.01 -3.86 12.46
CA GLU A 159 -12.94 -4.87 12.45
C GLU A 159 -11.82 -4.35 11.55
N ALA A 160 -10.70 -3.95 12.15
CA ALA A 160 -9.47 -3.65 11.44
C ALA A 160 -8.78 -4.98 11.09
N GLN A 161 -8.66 -5.26 9.79
CA GLN A 161 -7.86 -6.34 9.23
C GLN A 161 -6.51 -5.74 8.81
N ILE A 162 -5.48 -6.03 9.58
CA ILE A 162 -4.18 -5.38 9.53
C ILE A 162 -3.18 -6.31 8.84
N TYR A 163 -2.50 -5.78 7.82
CA TYR A 163 -1.45 -6.44 7.05
C TYR A 163 -0.20 -5.56 7.16
N ARG A 164 0.74 -5.93 8.01
CA ARG A 164 1.94 -5.12 8.26
C ARG A 164 3.19 -5.99 8.23
N ASP A 165 4.34 -5.36 8.07
CA ASP A 165 5.61 -6.06 8.17
C ASP A 165 5.72 -6.86 9.47
N GLY A 166 6.22 -8.09 9.33
CA GLY A 166 6.54 -8.98 10.44
C GLY A 166 7.90 -8.66 11.04
N ALA A 167 8.16 -9.12 12.26
CA ALA A 167 9.40 -8.82 12.98
C ALA A 167 10.64 -9.13 12.12
N GLY A 168 11.53 -8.15 11.99
CA GLY A 168 12.77 -8.28 11.22
C GLY A 168 12.60 -8.22 9.70
N ALA A 169 11.42 -7.88 9.17
CA ALA A 169 11.24 -7.64 7.74
C ALA A 169 12.21 -6.56 7.24
N ASP A 170 12.90 -6.84 6.15
CA ASP A 170 13.88 -5.95 5.55
C ASP A 170 14.02 -6.31 4.07
N TYR A 171 13.83 -5.34 3.16
CA TYR A 171 13.92 -5.57 1.71
C TYR A 171 15.25 -6.21 1.26
N ARG A 172 16.33 -5.99 2.01
CA ARG A 172 17.69 -6.43 1.68
C ARG A 172 17.90 -7.91 1.95
N THR A 173 17.00 -8.56 2.69
CA THR A 173 17.14 -9.97 3.11
C THR A 173 15.91 -10.78 2.74
N ASP A 174 15.97 -12.10 2.93
CA ASP A 174 14.85 -12.99 2.62
C ASP A 174 13.66 -12.83 3.59
N THR A 175 13.83 -12.08 4.69
CA THR A 175 12.72 -11.70 5.57
C THR A 175 11.80 -10.64 4.96
N ARG A 176 12.06 -10.15 3.73
CA ARG A 176 11.17 -9.23 2.99
C ARG A 176 9.74 -9.76 2.79
N HIS A 177 9.53 -11.08 2.92
CA HIS A 177 8.20 -11.70 2.91
C HIS A 177 7.55 -11.85 4.30
N ALA A 178 8.24 -11.51 5.38
CA ALA A 178 7.70 -11.59 6.73
C ALA A 178 6.54 -10.60 6.90
N ILE A 179 5.34 -11.12 7.14
CA ILE A 179 4.11 -10.33 7.28
C ILE A 179 3.31 -10.82 8.49
N VAL A 180 2.72 -9.87 9.22
CA VAL A 180 1.72 -10.13 10.24
C VAL A 180 0.35 -9.77 9.67
N ILE A 181 -0.58 -10.72 9.74
CA ILE A 181 -1.98 -10.54 9.36
C ILE A 181 -2.84 -10.77 10.60
N GLU A 182 -3.48 -9.72 11.10
CA GLU A 182 -4.22 -9.77 12.36
C GLU A 182 -5.54 -9.00 12.28
N LYS A 183 -6.47 -9.33 13.18
CA LYS A 183 -7.78 -8.67 13.27
C LYS A 183 -7.94 -8.02 14.63
N LYS A 184 -8.41 -6.78 14.65
CA LYS A 184 -8.64 -6.01 15.89
C LYS A 184 -9.94 -5.24 15.81
N ARG A 185 -10.74 -5.25 16.89
CA ARG A 185 -11.89 -4.36 17.01
C ARG A 185 -11.41 -2.95 17.37
N VAL A 186 -11.86 -1.95 16.63
CA VAL A 186 -11.48 -0.54 16.83
C VAL A 186 -12.68 0.39 16.64
N LYS A 187 -12.56 1.63 17.10
CA LYS A 187 -13.51 2.73 16.92
C LYS A 187 -12.78 4.07 16.77
N ALA A 188 -13.52 5.12 16.42
CA ALA A 188 -12.98 6.48 16.42
C ALA A 188 -12.42 6.86 17.82
N GLY A 189 -11.30 7.57 17.85
CA GLY A 189 -10.55 7.88 19.08
C GLY A 189 -9.50 6.84 19.49
N ASP A 190 -9.57 5.61 18.98
CA ASP A 190 -8.52 4.62 19.21
C ASP A 190 -7.22 5.00 18.47
N THR A 191 -6.11 4.34 18.83
CA THR A 191 -4.82 4.50 18.16
C THR A 191 -4.30 3.14 17.68
N LEU A 192 -3.68 3.13 16.50
CA LEU A 192 -3.02 1.98 15.91
C LEU A 192 -1.54 2.29 15.68
N SER A 193 -0.65 1.42 16.16
CA SER A 193 0.78 1.52 15.91
C SER A 193 1.19 0.46 14.89
N LEU A 194 1.85 0.89 13.81
CA LEU A 194 2.25 0.04 12.69
C LEU A 194 3.76 0.18 12.51
N TRP A 195 4.49 -0.88 12.84
CA TRP A 195 5.91 -1.00 12.51
C TRP A 195 6.06 -1.41 11.05
N MET A 196 6.99 -0.76 10.35
CA MET A 196 7.37 -1.02 8.97
C MET A 196 8.89 -1.22 8.92
N GLY A 197 9.32 -2.30 8.26
CA GLY A 197 10.74 -2.56 8.05
C GLY A 197 11.35 -1.60 7.02
N PRO A 198 12.68 -1.62 6.83
CA PRO A 198 13.32 -0.96 5.69
C PRO A 198 12.67 -1.41 4.36
N GLY A 199 12.32 -0.45 3.50
CA GLY A 199 11.61 -0.69 2.25
C GLY A 199 10.20 -1.25 2.46
N GLY A 200 9.64 -1.01 3.65
CA GLY A 200 8.45 -1.67 4.17
C GLY A 200 7.16 -0.86 4.10
N GLY A 201 6.11 -1.43 4.70
CA GLY A 201 4.78 -0.86 4.67
C GLY A 201 3.75 -1.55 5.55
N ALA A 202 2.55 -0.99 5.54
CA ALA A 202 1.37 -1.58 6.16
C ALA A 202 0.10 -1.21 5.39
N ALA A 203 -0.83 -2.14 5.32
CA ALA A 203 -2.16 -1.95 4.77
C ALA A 203 -3.22 -2.39 5.79
N VAL A 204 -4.32 -1.66 5.90
CA VAL A 204 -5.42 -2.00 6.82
C VAL A 204 -6.75 -1.81 6.13
N ARG A 205 -7.64 -2.79 6.25
CA ARG A 205 -9.06 -2.66 5.89
C ARG A 205 -9.87 -2.54 7.17
N PHE A 206 -10.72 -1.53 7.27
CA PHE A 206 -11.65 -1.32 8.38
C PHE A 206 -13.06 -1.65 7.90
N VAL A 207 -13.54 -2.83 8.31
CA VAL A 207 -14.89 -3.32 7.97
C VAL A 207 -15.86 -2.85 9.05
N ALA A 208 -16.87 -2.06 8.67
CA ALA A 208 -17.90 -1.61 9.62
C ALA A 208 -18.67 -2.82 10.17
N LYS A 209 -18.96 -2.80 11.48
CA LYS A 209 -19.78 -3.80 12.19
C LYS A 209 -21.08 -3.19 12.67
#